data_AF-A0A1Y2D1T9-F1
#
_entry.id   AF-A0A1Y2D1T9-F1
#
_cell.length_a   1.000
_cell.length_b   1.000
_cell.length_c   1.000
_cell.angle_alpha   90.00
_cell.angle_beta   90.00
_cell.angle_gamma   90.00
#
_symmetry.space_group_name_H-M   'P 1'
#
loop_
_entity.id
_entity.type
_entity.pdbx_description
1 polymer ?
#
loop_
_entity_poly.entity_id
_entity_poly.type
_entity_poly.pdbx_seq_one_letter_code
_entity_poly.pdbx_strand_id
1 'polypeptide(L)'
;MASSEFESTLAAGIPFAKHLLSTLKQQHEWSRTHLSRVPLDHLCLRVGTIAEYDAWAAFLNGRGSLLVEAPVAGRNISTFRLADDAALHIDDPDWEGDDSAAGFGPAGTRIVRVIELPSPKEGSVYSTGWEHAEFALRGFKADRAASCSTQTEREHNALACLEDFANHPLNKDVQFSRKSFKKGGFNIDLRWDPIGQDPAWSVKFHWLPLEEVIAIEKEMESV
;
A
#
# COMPACT_ATOMS: atom_id res chain seq x y z
N MET A 1 -16.15 -19.78 -0.69
CA MET A 1 -15.16 -19.73 -1.79
C MET A 1 -14.36 -21.02 -1.78
N ALA A 2 -14.10 -21.59 -2.97
CA ALA A 2 -13.23 -22.75 -3.08
C ALA A 2 -11.76 -22.31 -2.93
N SER A 3 -10.87 -23.18 -2.45
CA SER A 3 -9.43 -22.83 -2.31
C SER A 3 -8.82 -22.32 -3.62
N SER A 4 -9.21 -22.88 -4.76
CA SER A 4 -8.75 -22.45 -6.10
C SER A 4 -9.19 -21.04 -6.48
N GLU A 5 -10.31 -20.56 -5.95
CA GLU A 5 -10.83 -19.22 -6.21
C GLU A 5 -10.04 -18.15 -5.46
N PHE A 6 -9.66 -18.46 -4.21
CA PHE A 6 -8.74 -17.65 -3.43
C PHE A 6 -7.36 -17.55 -4.11
N GLU A 7 -6.79 -18.66 -4.56
CA GLU A 7 -5.54 -18.66 -5.33
C GLU A 7 -5.62 -17.78 -6.56
N SER A 8 -6.66 -18.00 -7.38
CA SER A 8 -6.83 -17.27 -8.62
C SER A 8 -6.97 -15.77 -8.38
N THR A 9 -7.68 -15.38 -7.31
CA THR A 9 -7.88 -13.97 -6.96
C THR A 9 -6.60 -13.36 -6.40
N LEU A 10 -5.86 -14.08 -5.54
CA LEU A 10 -4.58 -13.63 -5.04
C LEU A 10 -3.58 -13.42 -6.20
N ALA A 11 -3.48 -14.41 -7.09
CA ALA A 11 -2.64 -14.34 -8.29
C ALA A 11 -3.04 -13.20 -9.24
N ALA A 12 -4.32 -12.84 -9.30
CA ALA A 12 -4.80 -11.68 -10.07
C ALA A 12 -4.28 -10.33 -9.54
N GLY A 13 -3.65 -10.29 -8.36
CA GLY A 13 -2.96 -9.11 -7.86
C GLY A 13 -1.78 -8.71 -8.72
N ILE A 14 -1.13 -9.67 -9.40
CA ILE A 14 -0.02 -9.42 -10.32
C ILE A 14 -0.47 -8.64 -11.56
N PRO A 15 -1.43 -9.11 -12.37
CA PRO A 15 -1.91 -8.33 -13.52
C PRO A 15 -2.57 -7.01 -13.10
N PHE A 16 -3.23 -6.95 -11.93
CA PHE A 16 -3.72 -5.69 -11.37
C PHE A 16 -2.58 -4.68 -11.15
N ALA A 17 -1.52 -5.07 -10.43
CA ALA A 17 -0.37 -4.22 -10.17
C ALA A 17 0.35 -3.81 -11.46
N LYS A 18 0.50 -4.71 -12.44
CA LYS A 18 1.09 -4.39 -13.75
C LYS A 18 0.28 -3.33 -14.50
N HIS A 19 -1.04 -3.49 -14.56
CA HIS A 19 -1.95 -2.51 -15.20
C HIS A 19 -1.87 -1.15 -14.49
N LEU A 20 -1.87 -1.16 -13.16
CA LEU A 20 -1.73 0.03 -12.33
C LEU A 20 -0.40 0.75 -12.61
N LEU A 21 0.74 0.06 -12.53
CA LEU A 21 2.06 0.65 -12.79
C LEU A 21 2.16 1.24 -14.19
N SER A 22 1.67 0.52 -15.21
CA SER A 22 1.63 1.02 -16.59
C SER A 22 0.79 2.30 -16.70
N THR A 23 -0.40 2.31 -16.09
CA THR A 23 -1.30 3.47 -16.10
C THR A 23 -0.68 4.67 -15.40
N LEU A 24 -0.05 4.48 -14.24
CA LEU A 24 0.63 5.55 -13.52
C LEU A 24 1.73 6.19 -14.37
N LYS A 25 2.59 5.38 -15.00
CA LYS A 25 3.68 5.87 -15.87
C LYS A 25 3.13 6.58 -17.12
N GLN A 26 1.94 6.20 -17.60
CA GLN A 26 1.29 6.88 -18.72
C GLN A 26 0.67 8.22 -18.31
N GLN A 27 -0.08 8.26 -17.21
CA GLN A 27 -0.91 9.41 -16.83
C GLN A 27 -0.21 10.44 -15.94
N HIS A 28 0.86 10.06 -15.23
CA HIS A 28 1.50 10.90 -14.23
C HIS A 28 3.00 11.07 -14.48
N GLU A 29 3.42 12.30 -14.75
CA GLU A 29 4.80 12.64 -15.13
C GLU A 29 5.82 12.27 -14.05
N TRP A 30 5.48 12.50 -12.78
CA TRP A 30 6.35 12.09 -11.68
C TRP A 30 6.49 10.57 -11.60
N SER A 31 5.39 9.82 -11.71
CA SER A 31 5.44 8.35 -11.69
C SER A 31 6.27 7.81 -12.85
N ARG A 32 6.18 8.41 -14.03
CA ARG A 32 7.03 8.03 -15.16
C ARG A 32 8.52 8.18 -14.86
N THR A 33 8.89 9.20 -14.09
CA THR A 33 10.29 9.57 -13.85
C THR A 33 10.89 8.94 -12.60
N HIS A 34 10.10 8.73 -11.54
CA HIS A 34 10.62 8.41 -10.20
C HIS A 34 10.16 7.05 -9.67
N LEU A 35 9.11 6.45 -10.23
CA LEU A 35 8.52 5.24 -9.66
C LEU A 35 9.50 4.05 -9.70
N SER A 36 10.52 4.07 -10.58
CA SER A 36 11.61 3.09 -10.63
C SER A 36 12.39 2.93 -9.32
N ARG A 37 12.27 3.88 -8.39
CA ARG A 37 12.98 3.91 -7.09
C ARG A 37 12.04 3.96 -5.89
N VAL A 38 10.74 3.88 -6.12
CA VAL A 38 9.72 3.99 -5.08
C VAL A 38 9.10 2.61 -4.88
N PRO A 39 9.23 2.01 -3.68
CA PRO A 39 8.60 0.74 -3.35
C PRO A 39 7.10 0.73 -3.59
N LEU A 40 6.61 -0.35 -4.20
CA LEU A 40 5.20 -0.72 -4.16
C LEU A 40 5.02 -1.51 -2.86
N ASP A 41 4.46 -0.86 -1.84
CA ASP A 41 4.50 -1.34 -0.47
C ASP A 41 3.51 -2.49 -0.25
N HIS A 42 2.24 -2.23 -0.50
CA HIS A 42 1.18 -3.20 -0.30
C HIS A 42 0.03 -3.04 -1.30
N LEU A 43 -0.74 -4.12 -1.45
CA LEU A 43 -1.99 -4.13 -2.22
C LEU A 43 -3.18 -4.30 -1.27
N CYS A 44 -4.29 -3.64 -1.60
CA CYS A 44 -5.53 -3.76 -0.84
C CYS A 44 -6.53 -4.63 -1.59
N LEU A 45 -6.93 -5.73 -0.95
CA LEU A 45 -7.97 -6.64 -1.40
C LEU A 45 -9.26 -6.31 -0.64
N ARG A 46 -10.28 -5.79 -1.33
CA ARG A 46 -11.59 -5.54 -0.72
C ARG A 46 -12.49 -6.75 -0.88
N VAL A 47 -13.38 -6.94 0.08
CA VAL A 47 -14.39 -8.01 0.10
C VAL A 47 -15.79 -7.43 0.29
N GLY A 48 -16.81 -8.11 -0.25
CA GLY A 48 -18.19 -7.63 -0.23
C GLY A 48 -18.94 -7.88 1.07
N THR A 49 -18.57 -8.93 1.81
CA THR A 49 -19.30 -9.39 3.01
C THR A 49 -18.36 -9.73 4.17
N ILE A 50 -18.89 -9.73 5.40
CA ILE A 50 -18.15 -10.16 6.59
C ILE A 50 -17.74 -11.63 6.47
N ALA A 51 -18.60 -12.49 5.92
CA ALA A 51 -18.26 -13.90 5.71
C ALA A 51 -17.09 -14.07 4.71
N GLU A 52 -17.01 -13.24 3.67
CA GLU A 52 -15.85 -13.22 2.78
C GLU A 52 -14.61 -12.68 3.49
N TYR A 53 -14.74 -11.65 4.33
CA TYR A 53 -13.64 -11.13 5.15
C TYR A 53 -13.03 -12.22 6.02
N ASP A 54 -13.83 -12.93 6.80
CA ASP A 54 -13.36 -13.99 7.69
C ASP A 54 -12.68 -15.12 6.90
N ALA A 55 -13.26 -15.49 5.75
CA ALA A 55 -12.72 -16.55 4.91
C ALA A 55 -11.39 -16.14 4.24
N TRP A 56 -11.28 -14.89 3.77
CA TRP A 56 -10.04 -14.34 3.24
C TRP A 56 -8.97 -14.17 4.31
N ALA A 57 -9.33 -13.73 5.50
CA ALA A 57 -8.41 -13.60 6.63
C ALA A 57 -7.81 -14.97 6.99
N ALA A 58 -8.64 -16.01 7.09
CA ALA A 58 -8.18 -17.37 7.33
C ALA A 58 -7.25 -17.89 6.21
N PHE A 59 -7.61 -17.63 4.96
CA PHE A 59 -6.81 -18.02 3.79
C PHE A 59 -5.43 -17.33 3.78
N LEU A 60 -5.39 -15.99 3.93
CA LEU A 60 -4.14 -15.22 3.93
C LEU A 60 -3.25 -15.57 5.12
N ASN A 61 -3.83 -15.81 6.31
CA ASN A 61 -3.09 -16.29 7.46
C ASN A 61 -2.48 -17.68 7.24
N GLY A 62 -3.10 -18.52 6.41
CA GLY A 62 -2.53 -19.80 5.97
C GLY A 62 -1.38 -19.68 4.97
N ARG A 63 -1.15 -18.49 4.41
CA ARG A 63 -0.10 -18.19 3.41
C ARG A 63 0.99 -17.26 3.92
N GLY A 64 0.98 -16.97 5.21
CA GLY A 64 1.87 -16.01 5.82
C GLY A 64 1.53 -15.80 7.28
N SER A 65 1.45 -14.55 7.70
CA SER A 65 1.08 -14.19 9.06
C SER A 65 0.26 -12.90 9.09
N LEU A 66 -0.71 -12.85 9.99
CA LEU A 66 -1.36 -11.60 10.40
C LEU A 66 -0.32 -10.70 11.09
N LEU A 67 -0.12 -9.51 10.56
CA LEU A 67 0.71 -8.47 11.19
C LEU A 67 -0.08 -7.69 12.24
N VAL A 68 -1.26 -7.21 11.87
CA VAL A 68 -2.15 -6.46 12.77
C VAL A 68 -3.59 -6.57 12.27
N GLU A 69 -4.56 -6.53 13.18
CA GLU A 69 -5.95 -6.23 12.89
C GLU A 69 -6.37 -5.03 13.76
N ALA A 70 -6.87 -3.97 13.14
CA ALA A 70 -7.22 -2.74 13.85
C ALA A 70 -8.58 -2.16 13.40
N PRO A 71 -9.35 -1.55 14.32
CA PRO A 71 -10.57 -0.85 13.98
C PRO A 71 -10.26 0.50 13.31
N VAL A 72 -10.66 0.66 12.05
CA VAL A 72 -10.45 1.89 11.27
C VAL A 72 -11.77 2.37 10.70
N ALA A 73 -12.24 3.53 11.19
CA ALA A 73 -13.48 4.17 10.75
C ALA A 73 -14.71 3.23 10.79
N GLY A 74 -14.87 2.52 11.92
CA GLY A 74 -16.04 1.68 12.20
C GLY A 74 -16.01 0.27 11.60
N ARG A 75 -14.84 -0.20 11.13
CA ARG A 75 -14.67 -1.54 10.58
C ARG A 75 -13.27 -2.08 10.88
N ASN A 76 -13.10 -3.40 10.87
CA ASN A 76 -11.77 -4.01 11.00
C ASN A 76 -11.00 -3.92 9.68
N ILE A 77 -9.71 -3.71 9.78
CA ILE A 77 -8.75 -3.88 8.69
C ILE A 77 -7.65 -4.79 9.19
N SER A 78 -7.46 -5.93 8.51
CA SER A 78 -6.36 -6.85 8.76
C SER A 78 -5.25 -6.62 7.75
N THR A 79 -4.00 -6.64 8.22
CA THR A 79 -2.82 -6.58 7.37
C THR A 79 -2.04 -7.87 7.52
N PHE A 80 -1.76 -8.53 6.39
CA PHE A 80 -1.02 -9.79 6.35
C PHE A 80 0.32 -9.62 5.66
N ARG A 81 1.35 -10.32 6.15
CA ARG A 81 2.60 -10.56 5.42
C ARG A 81 2.57 -11.97 4.86
N LEU A 82 2.61 -12.11 3.54
CA LEU A 82 2.76 -13.38 2.83
C LEU A 82 4.16 -13.95 3.06
N ALA A 83 4.25 -15.28 3.13
CA ALA A 83 5.51 -16.00 3.06
C ALA A 83 6.16 -15.79 1.68
N ASP A 84 7.47 -16.02 1.59
CA ASP A 84 8.24 -15.74 0.36
C ASP A 84 7.74 -16.54 -0.85
N ASP A 85 7.25 -17.76 -0.66
CA ASP A 85 6.69 -18.59 -1.73
C ASP A 85 5.26 -18.18 -2.16
N ALA A 86 4.58 -17.39 -1.33
CA ALA A 86 3.25 -16.84 -1.60
C ALA A 86 3.28 -15.37 -2.06
N ALA A 87 4.44 -14.71 -2.00
CA ALA A 87 4.61 -13.32 -2.38
C ALA A 87 4.20 -13.06 -3.84
N LEU A 88 3.76 -11.84 -4.14
CA LEU A 88 3.38 -11.45 -5.50
C LEU A 88 4.61 -10.88 -6.22
N HIS A 89 5.11 -11.61 -7.22
CA HIS A 89 6.22 -11.20 -8.06
C HIS A 89 5.68 -10.49 -9.31
N ILE A 90 6.02 -9.21 -9.44
CA ILE A 90 5.50 -8.33 -10.48
C ILE A 90 6.66 -7.89 -11.37
N ASP A 91 6.68 -8.38 -12.62
CA ASP A 91 7.65 -7.90 -13.60
C ASP A 91 7.44 -6.39 -13.84
N ASP A 92 8.48 -5.62 -13.56
CA ASP A 92 8.56 -4.18 -13.81
C ASP A 92 9.97 -3.88 -14.33
N PRO A 93 10.19 -3.87 -15.65
CA PRO A 93 11.52 -3.68 -16.25
C PRO A 93 12.21 -2.36 -15.86
N ASP A 94 11.43 -1.36 -15.44
CA ASP A 94 11.98 -0.06 -15.02
C ASP A 94 12.35 -0.06 -13.52
N TRP A 95 12.00 -1.09 -12.75
CA TRP A 95 12.34 -1.17 -11.33
C TRP A 95 13.85 -1.32 -11.16
N GLU A 96 14.47 -0.37 -10.44
CA GLU A 96 15.92 -0.36 -10.22
C GLU A 96 16.37 -1.39 -9.17
N GLY A 97 15.43 -1.98 -8.44
CA GLY A 97 15.70 -2.89 -7.35
C GLY A 97 15.70 -2.19 -5.99
N ASP A 98 15.60 -3.01 -4.95
CA ASP A 98 15.76 -2.60 -3.56
C ASP A 98 16.77 -3.53 -2.88
N ASP A 99 17.86 -2.96 -2.38
CA ASP A 99 18.87 -3.63 -1.58
C ASP A 99 18.64 -3.43 -0.07
N SER A 100 17.55 -2.75 0.31
CA SER A 100 17.18 -2.57 1.71
C SER A 100 16.72 -3.88 2.35
N ALA A 101 16.73 -3.90 3.69
CA ALA A 101 16.20 -5.02 4.46
C ALA A 101 14.69 -5.25 4.28
N ALA A 102 13.94 -4.24 3.77
CA ALA A 102 12.51 -4.39 3.49
C ALA A 102 12.27 -5.34 2.30
N GLY A 103 13.21 -5.41 1.35
CA GLY A 103 13.30 -6.46 0.34
C GLY A 103 12.21 -6.38 -0.73
N PHE A 104 12.00 -5.21 -1.33
CA PHE A 104 10.99 -4.97 -2.38
C PHE A 104 11.31 -5.60 -3.75
N GLY A 105 12.38 -6.38 -3.84
CA GLY A 105 12.73 -7.21 -4.99
C GLY A 105 13.92 -6.67 -5.81
N PRO A 106 14.56 -7.54 -6.61
CA PRO A 106 15.71 -7.17 -7.43
C PRO A 106 15.31 -6.29 -8.62
N ALA A 107 16.30 -5.69 -9.29
CA ALA A 107 16.05 -4.92 -10.52
C ALA A 107 15.22 -5.74 -11.55
N GLY A 108 14.22 -5.11 -12.14
CA GLY A 108 13.28 -5.74 -13.08
C GLY A 108 12.09 -6.47 -12.46
N THR A 109 12.06 -6.69 -11.13
CA THR A 109 10.96 -7.40 -10.46
C THR A 109 10.64 -6.81 -9.10
N ARG A 110 9.41 -6.33 -8.93
CA ARG A 110 8.89 -5.94 -7.62
C ARG A 110 8.33 -7.15 -6.90
N ILE A 111 8.54 -7.22 -5.59
CA ILE A 111 7.94 -8.23 -4.73
C ILE A 111 7.02 -7.54 -3.74
N VAL A 112 5.73 -7.86 -3.79
CA VAL A 112 4.75 -7.42 -2.78
C VAL A 112 4.43 -8.58 -1.86
N ARG A 113 4.68 -8.38 -0.56
CA ARG A 113 4.38 -9.36 0.50
C ARG A 113 3.21 -8.93 1.37
N VAL A 114 2.85 -7.66 1.36
CA VAL A 114 1.88 -7.11 2.30
C VAL A 114 0.53 -6.96 1.61
N ILE A 115 -0.50 -7.57 2.19
CA ILE A 115 -1.89 -7.46 1.75
C ILE A 115 -2.71 -6.81 2.85
N GLU A 116 -3.35 -5.69 2.53
CA GLU A 116 -4.39 -5.09 3.37
C GLU A 116 -5.75 -5.70 3.00
N LEU A 117 -6.49 -6.18 4.00
CA LEU A 117 -7.83 -6.74 3.87
C LEU A 117 -8.77 -5.93 4.76
N PRO A 118 -9.47 -4.92 4.23
CA PRO A 118 -10.53 -4.24 4.97
C PRO A 118 -11.85 -5.02 4.93
N SER A 119 -12.48 -5.21 6.08
CA SER A 119 -13.88 -5.67 6.15
C SER A 119 -14.83 -4.67 5.45
N PRO A 120 -15.99 -5.11 4.94
CA PRO A 120 -16.95 -4.19 4.35
C PRO A 120 -17.46 -3.19 5.40
N LYS A 121 -17.63 -1.92 5.00
CA LYS A 121 -18.33 -0.92 5.80
C LYS A 121 -19.83 -1.22 5.81
N GLU A 122 -20.46 -1.02 6.95
CA GLU A 122 -21.92 -1.11 7.05
C GLU A 122 -22.61 -0.17 6.04
N GLY A 123 -23.64 -0.69 5.36
CA GLY A 123 -24.39 0.05 4.36
C GLY A 123 -23.67 0.34 3.03
N SER A 124 -22.44 -0.16 2.84
CA SER A 124 -21.69 0.00 1.59
C SER A 124 -21.62 -1.30 0.81
N VAL A 125 -21.86 -1.25 -0.49
CA VAL A 125 -21.75 -2.41 -1.39
C VAL A 125 -20.39 -2.40 -2.05
N TYR A 126 -19.66 -3.51 -1.95
CA TYR A 126 -18.36 -3.71 -2.60
C TYR A 126 -18.36 -5.03 -3.38
N SER A 127 -17.72 -5.02 -4.54
CA SER A 127 -17.28 -6.26 -5.18
C SER A 127 -15.99 -6.76 -4.54
N THR A 128 -15.88 -8.06 -4.34
CA THR A 128 -14.62 -8.68 -3.91
C THR A 128 -13.58 -8.55 -5.03
N GLY A 129 -12.39 -8.04 -4.69
CA GLY A 129 -11.30 -7.83 -5.65
C GLY A 129 -10.29 -6.76 -5.22
N TRP A 130 -9.21 -6.64 -5.98
CA TRP A 130 -8.17 -5.64 -5.78
C TRP A 130 -8.71 -4.23 -6.03
N GLU A 131 -8.50 -3.32 -5.08
CA GLU A 131 -9.07 -1.96 -5.15
C GLU A 131 -8.01 -0.86 -5.25
N HIS A 132 -6.89 -1.03 -4.57
CA HIS A 132 -5.81 -0.04 -4.62
C HIS A 132 -4.45 -0.64 -4.30
N ALA A 133 -3.43 0.17 -4.56
CA ALA A 133 -2.06 -0.06 -4.18
C ALA A 133 -1.51 1.14 -3.40
N GLU A 134 -0.55 0.91 -2.52
CA GLU A 134 0.15 1.98 -1.82
C GLU A 134 1.66 1.95 -2.08
N PHE A 135 2.26 3.13 -2.14
CA PHE A 135 3.69 3.32 -2.39
C PHE A 135 4.35 4.04 -1.22
N ALA A 136 5.42 3.46 -0.69
CA ALA A 136 6.20 4.08 0.37
C ALA A 136 7.19 5.08 -0.23
N LEU A 137 7.04 6.36 0.11
CA LEU A 137 7.86 7.45 -0.44
C LEU A 137 9.21 7.63 0.28
N ARG A 138 9.53 6.78 1.24
CA ARG A 138 10.82 6.80 1.92
C ARG A 138 11.94 6.73 0.89
N GLY A 139 12.77 7.77 0.81
CA GLY A 139 13.85 7.88 -0.18
C GLY A 139 13.62 8.89 -1.31
N PHE A 140 12.41 9.46 -1.46
CA PHE A 140 12.18 10.55 -2.41
C PHE A 140 13.02 11.81 -2.10
N LYS A 141 13.37 12.01 -0.82
CA LYS A 141 14.48 12.87 -0.38
C LYS A 141 15.33 12.10 0.63
N ALA A 142 16.58 11.84 0.29
CA ALA A 142 17.51 10.96 1.02
C ALA A 142 17.71 11.30 2.52
N ASP A 143 17.42 12.52 2.96
CA ASP A 143 17.74 12.98 4.32
C ASP A 143 16.67 12.72 5.39
N ARG A 144 15.45 12.31 5.03
CA ARG A 144 14.34 12.19 6.02
C ARG A 144 14.15 10.79 6.59
N ALA A 145 15.01 9.85 6.27
CA ALA A 145 15.02 8.52 6.87
C ALA A 145 15.70 8.48 8.24
N ALA A 146 16.28 9.60 8.71
CA ALA A 146 16.96 9.70 10.01
C ALA A 146 16.05 9.20 11.15
N SER A 147 16.66 8.49 12.10
CA SER A 147 16.01 7.93 13.29
C SER A 147 15.14 8.98 13.99
N CYS A 148 13.81 8.88 13.86
CA CYS A 148 12.89 9.66 14.66
C CYS A 148 12.76 8.99 16.03
N SER A 149 12.95 9.76 17.09
CA SER A 149 12.90 9.26 18.46
C SER A 149 11.53 9.47 19.11
N THR A 150 10.73 10.40 18.58
CA THR A 150 9.41 10.75 19.12
C THR A 150 8.29 10.63 18.08
N GLN A 151 7.06 10.45 18.56
CA GLN A 151 5.86 10.47 17.70
C GLN A 151 5.72 11.80 16.95
N THR A 152 5.93 12.93 17.63
CA THR A 152 5.83 14.27 17.02
C THR A 152 6.81 14.45 15.86
N GLU A 153 8.04 13.97 15.98
CA GLU A 153 9.03 14.01 14.88
C GLU A 153 8.58 13.17 13.70
N ARG A 154 8.00 11.98 13.94
CA ARG A 154 7.47 11.12 12.89
C ARG A 154 6.31 11.79 12.17
N GLU A 155 5.37 12.38 12.91
CA GLU A 155 4.22 13.09 12.34
C GLU A 155 4.66 14.26 11.46
N HIS A 156 5.64 15.05 11.96
CA HIS A 156 6.22 16.14 11.20
C HIS A 156 6.88 15.65 9.89
N ASN A 157 7.67 14.58 9.97
CA ASN A 157 8.37 14.04 8.81
C ASN A 157 7.42 13.40 7.79
N ALA A 158 6.36 12.72 8.24
CA ALA A 158 5.32 12.18 7.38
C ALA A 158 4.65 13.30 6.59
N LEU A 159 4.18 14.34 7.29
CA LEU A 159 3.53 15.49 6.67
C LEU A 159 4.46 16.19 5.68
N ALA A 160 5.71 16.45 6.08
CA ALA A 160 6.67 17.12 5.24
C ALA A 160 7.04 16.29 4.00
N CYS A 161 7.13 14.95 4.13
CA CYS A 161 7.37 14.05 3.00
C CYS A 161 6.23 14.11 1.98
N LEU A 162 4.99 14.02 2.46
CA LEU A 162 3.81 14.04 1.61
C LEU A 162 3.59 15.40 0.96
N GLU A 163 3.79 16.51 1.68
CA GLU A 163 3.70 17.85 1.09
C GLU A 163 4.82 18.09 0.06
N ASP A 164 6.05 17.63 0.32
CA ASP A 164 7.12 17.73 -0.68
C ASP A 164 6.80 16.95 -1.96
N PHE A 165 6.20 15.76 -1.81
CA PHE A 165 5.72 14.97 -2.94
C PHE A 165 4.57 15.70 -3.65
N ALA A 166 3.50 16.07 -2.96
CA ALA A 166 2.33 16.71 -3.58
C ALA A 166 2.67 18.02 -4.30
N ASN A 167 3.64 18.79 -3.78
CA ASN A 167 4.06 20.08 -4.36
C ASN A 167 5.22 19.95 -5.35
N HIS A 168 5.66 18.73 -5.67
CA HIS A 168 6.69 18.54 -6.68
C HIS A 168 6.26 19.11 -8.04
N PRO A 169 7.15 19.76 -8.83
CA PRO A 169 6.76 20.35 -10.11
C PRO A 169 6.10 19.39 -11.10
N LEU A 170 6.49 18.11 -11.08
CA LEU A 170 5.90 17.05 -11.93
C LEU A 170 4.53 16.54 -11.43
N ASN A 171 4.07 17.01 -10.27
CA ASN A 171 2.78 16.68 -9.65
C ASN A 171 1.76 17.82 -9.81
N LYS A 172 2.13 18.93 -10.47
CA LYS A 172 1.32 20.17 -10.56
C LYS A 172 -0.10 19.96 -11.10
N ASP A 173 -0.29 18.95 -11.96
CA ASP A 173 -1.57 18.66 -12.62
C ASP A 173 -2.34 17.52 -11.92
N VAL A 174 -1.83 17.01 -10.79
CA VAL A 174 -2.45 15.92 -10.03
C VAL A 174 -3.21 16.46 -8.83
N GLN A 175 -4.47 16.05 -8.71
CA GLN A 175 -5.29 16.36 -7.55
C GLN A 175 -5.23 15.23 -6.53
N PHE A 176 -4.41 15.41 -5.50
CA PHE A 176 -4.34 14.48 -4.37
C PHE A 176 -5.40 14.77 -3.31
N SER A 177 -6.04 13.71 -2.82
CA SER A 177 -6.89 13.76 -1.63
C SER A 177 -6.04 13.73 -0.36
N ARG A 178 -6.24 14.73 0.52
CA ARG A 178 -5.58 14.85 1.84
C ARG A 178 -6.50 14.47 3.01
N LYS A 179 -7.48 13.58 2.77
CA LYS A 179 -8.51 13.26 3.79
C LYS A 179 -7.93 12.68 5.07
N SER A 180 -6.85 11.89 4.98
CA SER A 180 -6.17 11.27 6.11
C SER A 180 -5.44 12.26 7.01
N PHE A 181 -5.04 13.43 6.51
CA PHE A 181 -4.26 14.42 7.29
C PHE A 181 -5.03 14.92 8.52
N LYS A 182 -6.36 14.93 8.45
CA LYS A 182 -7.23 15.29 9.58
C LYS A 182 -7.20 14.27 10.71
N LYS A 183 -6.79 13.02 10.44
CA LYS A 183 -6.67 11.96 11.45
C LYS A 183 -5.42 12.13 12.31
N GLY A 184 -4.43 12.90 11.84
CA GLY A 184 -3.12 12.99 12.50
C GLY A 184 -2.34 11.67 12.42
N GLY A 185 -1.26 11.57 13.18
CA GLY A 185 -0.35 10.42 13.13
C GLY A 185 0.61 10.46 11.95
N PHE A 186 1.60 9.57 11.99
CA PHE A 186 2.64 9.50 10.96
C PHE A 186 2.28 8.54 9.82
N ASN A 187 1.25 7.70 10.00
CA ASN A 187 0.68 6.84 8.97
C ASN A 187 -0.45 7.54 8.19
N ILE A 188 -0.17 8.76 7.73
CA ILE A 188 -1.05 9.51 6.83
C ILE A 188 -0.68 9.23 5.37
N ASP A 189 -1.65 9.43 4.48
CA ASP A 189 -1.54 9.12 3.05
C ASP A 189 -2.03 10.24 2.13
N LEU A 190 -1.51 10.28 0.92
CA LEU A 190 -2.07 11.02 -0.21
C LEU A 190 -2.70 10.04 -1.19
N ARG A 191 -3.99 10.18 -1.44
CA ARG A 191 -4.70 9.37 -2.43
C ARG A 191 -4.79 10.09 -3.76
N TRP A 192 -4.55 9.37 -4.85
CA TRP A 192 -4.87 9.79 -6.21
C TRP A 192 -5.76 8.74 -6.90
N ASP A 193 -6.76 9.22 -7.64
CA ASP A 193 -7.69 8.42 -8.42
C ASP A 193 -7.47 8.69 -9.91
N PRO A 194 -6.76 7.80 -10.64
CA PRO A 194 -6.50 7.99 -12.07
C PRO A 194 -7.78 8.03 -12.90
N ILE A 195 -7.77 8.83 -13.96
CA ILE A 195 -8.97 9.06 -14.79
C ILE A 195 -9.17 7.87 -15.75
N GLY A 196 -10.44 7.51 -15.98
CA GLY A 196 -10.84 6.57 -17.03
C GLY A 196 -10.56 5.10 -16.71
N GLN A 197 -10.44 4.74 -15.42
CA GLN A 197 -10.26 3.35 -15.00
C GLN A 197 -11.60 2.65 -14.81
N ASP A 198 -11.75 1.47 -15.41
CA ASP A 198 -12.88 0.56 -15.24
C ASP A 198 -12.36 -0.89 -15.08
N PRO A 199 -12.56 -1.56 -13.93
CA PRO A 199 -13.14 -1.01 -12.71
C PRO A 199 -12.27 0.10 -12.11
N ALA A 200 -12.90 1.00 -11.35
CA ALA A 200 -12.20 2.07 -10.67
C ALA A 200 -11.26 1.51 -9.59
N TRP A 201 -10.01 1.97 -9.59
CA TRP A 201 -9.01 1.70 -8.56
C TRP A 201 -8.31 3.00 -8.17
N SER A 202 -7.64 3.00 -7.03
CA SER A 202 -6.91 4.17 -6.53
C SER A 202 -5.46 3.83 -6.21
N VAL A 203 -4.64 4.85 -6.01
CA VAL A 203 -3.31 4.69 -5.42
C VAL A 203 -3.17 5.60 -4.23
N LYS A 204 -2.39 5.16 -3.26
CA LYS A 204 -1.99 6.02 -2.15
C LYS A 204 -0.48 6.09 -2.02
N PHE A 205 -0.03 7.18 -1.45
CA PHE A 205 1.36 7.43 -1.14
C PHE A 205 1.46 7.76 0.34
N HIS A 206 2.34 7.04 1.04
CA HIS A 206 2.56 7.17 2.47
C HIS A 206 4.07 7.23 2.72
N TRP A 207 4.48 7.71 3.89
CA TRP A 207 5.89 7.98 4.13
C TRP A 207 6.72 6.71 4.32
N LEU A 208 6.27 5.79 5.18
CA LEU A 208 6.99 4.58 5.56
C LEU A 208 6.27 3.33 5.05
N PRO A 209 7.01 2.25 4.74
CA PRO A 209 6.42 0.93 4.52
C PRO A 209 5.48 0.53 5.65
N LEU A 210 4.37 -0.14 5.32
CA LEU A 210 3.32 -0.46 6.30
C LEU A 210 3.84 -1.36 7.43
N GLU A 211 4.80 -2.24 7.16
CA GLU A 211 5.40 -3.09 8.19
C GLU A 211 6.22 -2.30 9.20
N GLU A 212 6.92 -1.25 8.74
CA GLU A 212 7.64 -0.35 9.64
C GLU A 212 6.68 0.45 10.50
N VAL A 213 5.57 0.91 9.91
CA VAL A 213 4.49 1.58 10.68
C VAL A 213 3.99 0.65 11.78
N ILE A 214 3.62 -0.58 11.43
CA ILE A 214 3.08 -1.55 12.40
C ILE A 214 4.11 -1.88 13.49
N ALA A 215 5.39 -2.01 13.14
CA ALA A 215 6.45 -2.26 14.11
C ALA A 215 6.56 -1.10 15.12
N ILE A 216 6.58 0.14 14.63
CA ILE A 216 6.64 1.35 15.47
C ILE A 216 5.41 1.44 16.38
N GLU A 217 4.21 1.23 15.84
CA GLU A 217 2.96 1.31 16.62
C GLU A 217 2.93 0.26 17.74
N LYS A 218 3.35 -0.98 17.46
CA LYS A 218 3.45 -2.05 18.47
C LYS A 218 4.46 -1.74 19.57
N GLU A 219 5.61 -1.16 19.21
CA GLU A 219 6.61 -0.70 20.19
C GLU A 219 6.02 0.38 21.10
N MET A 220 5.24 1.31 20.54
CA MET A 220 4.59 2.38 21.31
C MET A 220 3.46 1.89 22.23
N GLU A 221 2.72 0.85 21.84
CA GLU A 221 1.67 0.24 22.69
C GLU A 221 2.24 -0.58 23.85
N SER A 222 3.52 -0.98 23.76
CA SER A 222 4.19 -1.80 24.77
C SER A 222 4.85 -1.00 25.90
N VAL A 223 4.77 0.34 25.85
CA VAL A 223 5.35 1.30 26.81
C VAL A 223 4.25 1.91 27.67
#